data_AF-A0A5C7LQK6-F1
#
_entry.id   AF-A0A5C7LQK6-F1
#
_cell.length_a   1.000
_cell.length_b   1.000
_cell.length_c   1.000
_cell.angle_alpha   90.00
_cell.angle_beta   90.00
_cell.angle_gamma   90.00
#
_symmetry.space_group_name_H-M   'P 1'
#
loop_
_entity.id
_entity.type
_entity.pdbx_description
1 polymer ?
#
loop_
_entity_poly.entity_id
_entity_poly.type
_entity_poly.pdbx_seq_one_letter_code
_entity_poly.pdbx_strand_id
1 'polypeptide(L)'
;MSFRKNRKNKDDNMKMLGSSRDSIAKSSRVPDPVTVRVLDVEAQNNPDKVPTGTVPEILSWVGEDVEKAQKALDIENEESKPRKGLVTALTSIIEGD
;
A
#
# COMPACT_ATOMS: atom_id res chain seq x y z
N MET A 1 -17.89 -9.74 61.31
CA MET A 1 -17.57 -8.41 60.73
C MET A 1 -18.14 -8.36 59.33
N SER A 2 -19.27 -7.67 59.15
CA SER A 2 -19.97 -7.56 57.86
C SER A 2 -19.92 -6.12 57.38
N PHE A 3 -19.24 -5.84 56.27
CA PHE A 3 -19.35 -4.58 55.54
C PHE A 3 -19.01 -4.79 54.07
N ARG A 4 -20.03 -4.87 53.19
CA ARG A 4 -19.86 -4.41 51.80
C ARG A 4 -20.89 -3.34 51.51
N LYS A 5 -20.35 -2.25 50.99
CA LYS A 5 -20.91 -0.91 50.97
C LYS A 5 -21.89 -0.77 49.82
N ASN A 6 -23.04 -0.23 50.18
CA ASN A 6 -24.01 0.43 49.34
C ASN A 6 -23.34 1.59 48.57
N ARG A 7 -23.34 1.57 47.24
CA ARG A 7 -23.14 2.80 46.43
C ARG A 7 -24.22 2.86 45.36
N LYS A 8 -25.21 3.66 45.68
CA LYS A 8 -26.30 4.11 44.84
C LYS A 8 -25.86 5.43 44.19
N ASN A 9 -26.25 5.57 42.93
CA ASN A 9 -26.31 6.78 42.11
C ASN A 9 -25.00 7.40 41.60
N LYS A 10 -24.90 7.46 40.28
CA LYS A 10 -24.43 8.66 39.57
C LYS A 10 -24.98 8.65 38.14
N ASP A 11 -25.80 9.67 37.88
CA ASP A 11 -25.94 10.36 36.61
C ASP A 11 -26.60 9.55 35.47
N ASP A 12 -27.87 9.78 35.16
CA ASP A 12 -28.32 10.97 34.41
C ASP A 12 -27.41 11.26 33.20
N ASN A 13 -27.10 10.25 32.38
CA ASN A 13 -26.57 10.47 31.03
C ASN A 13 -27.67 10.29 29.98
N MET A 14 -28.64 11.20 30.06
CA MET A 14 -29.09 12.05 28.96
C MET A 14 -28.62 11.63 27.56
N LYS A 15 -29.36 10.74 26.89
CA LYS A 15 -29.36 10.66 25.41
C LYS A 15 -30.79 10.44 24.90
N MET A 16 -31.56 11.52 24.99
CA MET A 16 -32.61 11.84 24.02
C MET A 16 -31.93 12.01 22.66
N LEU A 17 -31.91 10.94 21.85
CA LEU A 17 -31.79 11.05 20.40
C LEU A 17 -32.94 10.27 19.78
N GLY A 18 -34.15 10.74 20.07
CA GLY A 18 -35.23 10.66 19.08
C GLY A 18 -34.83 11.56 17.91
N SER A 19 -34.49 10.96 16.79
CA SER A 19 -34.63 11.53 15.44
C SER A 19 -34.48 10.38 14.46
N SER A 20 -35.57 9.61 14.39
CA SER A 20 -35.91 8.77 13.26
C SER A 20 -35.99 9.68 12.03
N ARG A 21 -34.83 9.92 11.39
CA ARG A 21 -34.73 10.64 10.13
C ARG A 21 -35.19 9.69 9.04
N ASP A 22 -36.45 9.87 8.67
CA ASP A 22 -36.90 9.90 7.28
C ASP A 22 -36.23 8.87 6.37
N SER A 23 -36.85 7.70 6.33
CA SER A 23 -36.81 6.78 5.21
C SER A 23 -37.21 7.50 3.92
N ILE A 24 -36.21 8.00 3.19
CA ILE A 24 -36.33 8.42 1.79
C ILE A 24 -35.75 7.31 0.93
N ALA A 25 -36.64 6.46 0.46
CA ALA A 25 -36.41 5.64 -0.71
C ALA A 25 -36.01 6.53 -1.89
N LYS A 26 -34.75 6.40 -2.33
CA LYS A 26 -34.35 6.76 -3.68
C LYS A 26 -33.87 5.48 -4.37
N SER A 27 -34.82 4.87 -5.07
CA SER A 27 -34.55 4.16 -6.32
C SER A 27 -33.49 4.92 -7.12
N SER A 28 -32.47 4.23 -7.60
CA SER A 28 -32.16 4.15 -9.03
C SER A 28 -30.68 3.83 -9.23
N ARG A 29 -30.48 2.68 -9.90
CA ARG A 29 -29.32 2.35 -10.74
C ARG A 29 -28.01 2.10 -10.00
N VAL A 30 -27.77 0.83 -9.69
CA VAL A 30 -26.41 0.28 -9.73
C VAL A 30 -26.08 0.16 -11.23
N PRO A 31 -25.24 1.00 -11.84
CA PRO A 31 -24.51 0.52 -13.01
C PRO A 31 -23.57 -0.56 -12.50
N ASP A 32 -23.63 -1.73 -13.11
CA ASP A 32 -22.63 -2.78 -12.89
C ASP A 32 -21.24 -2.13 -12.92
N PRO A 33 -20.36 -2.37 -11.93
CA PRO A 33 -18.99 -1.91 -12.07
C PRO A 33 -18.45 -2.64 -13.29
N VAL A 34 -18.27 -1.89 -14.38
CA VAL A 34 -17.54 -2.32 -15.56
C VAL A 34 -16.16 -2.65 -15.03
N THR A 35 -15.95 -3.92 -14.69
CA THR A 35 -14.63 -4.48 -14.46
C THR A 35 -14.01 -4.50 -15.83
N VAL A 36 -13.45 -3.35 -16.21
CA VAL A 36 -12.46 -3.28 -17.27
C VAL A 36 -11.30 -4.13 -16.75
N ARG A 37 -11.39 -5.44 -17.00
CA ARG A 37 -10.24 -6.33 -16.98
C ARG A 37 -9.42 -5.90 -18.18
N VAL A 38 -8.68 -4.80 -18.01
CA VAL A 38 -7.50 -4.51 -18.81
C VAL A 38 -6.52 -5.63 -18.45
N LEU A 39 -6.69 -6.74 -19.13
CA LEU A 39 -5.61 -7.69 -19.35
C LEU A 39 -4.57 -6.92 -20.16
N ASP A 40 -3.44 -6.66 -19.51
CA ASP A 40 -2.11 -6.74 -20.11
C ASP A 40 -1.93 -6.05 -21.48
N VAL A 41 -1.29 -4.88 -21.50
CA VAL A 41 -0.27 -4.40 -22.48
C VAL A 41 -0.16 -2.87 -22.35
N GLU A 42 0.39 -2.38 -21.24
CA GLU A 42 0.99 -1.03 -21.18
C GLU A 42 2.28 -1.08 -20.34
N ALA A 43 3.05 -2.16 -20.49
CA ALA A 43 4.41 -2.27 -19.94
C ALA A 43 5.46 -1.75 -20.92
N GLN A 44 5.13 -0.80 -21.79
CA GLN A 44 6.09 -0.19 -22.70
C GLN A 44 6.05 1.32 -22.50
N ASN A 45 7.16 1.84 -21.96
CA ASN A 45 7.54 3.25 -21.97
C ASN A 45 7.16 4.13 -20.75
N ASN A 46 7.16 3.55 -19.54
CA ASN A 46 7.44 4.38 -18.34
C ASN A 46 8.96 4.36 -18.10
N PRO A 47 9.69 5.47 -18.34
CA PRO A 47 11.13 5.53 -18.09
C PRO A 47 11.50 5.29 -16.62
N ASP A 48 10.52 5.42 -15.73
CA ASP A 48 10.63 5.20 -14.28
C ASP A 48 10.40 3.76 -13.84
N LYS A 49 9.99 2.84 -14.74
CA LYS A 49 9.73 1.45 -14.38
C LYS A 49 11.03 0.66 -14.41
N VAL A 50 11.40 0.09 -13.26
CA VAL A 50 12.60 -0.76 -13.14
C VAL A 50 12.47 -1.95 -14.10
N PRO A 51 13.46 -2.18 -14.98
CA PRO A 51 13.44 -3.33 -15.87
C PRO A 51 13.54 -4.63 -15.08
N THR A 52 12.72 -5.63 -15.42
CA THR A 52 12.76 -6.97 -14.78
C THR A 52 13.74 -7.94 -15.46
N GLY A 53 14.67 -7.38 -16.26
CA GLY A 53 15.60 -8.11 -17.10
C GLY A 53 16.75 -8.77 -16.35
N THR A 54 17.88 -8.94 -17.03
CA THR A 54 19.13 -9.46 -16.47
C THR A 54 19.84 -8.42 -15.60
N VAL A 55 20.72 -8.88 -14.71
CA VAL A 55 21.54 -8.00 -13.86
C VAL A 55 22.24 -6.87 -14.64
N PRO A 56 22.95 -7.11 -15.76
CA PRO A 56 23.60 -6.03 -16.50
C PRO A 56 22.62 -5.04 -17.14
N GLU A 57 21.41 -5.47 -17.52
CA GLU A 57 20.38 -4.55 -18.04
C GLU A 57 19.88 -3.61 -16.96
N ILE A 58 19.66 -4.12 -15.75
CA ILE A 58 19.24 -3.32 -14.60
C ILE A 58 20.34 -2.34 -14.21
N LEU A 59 21.59 -2.80 -14.11
CA LEU A 59 22.73 -1.93 -13.82
C LEU A 59 22.95 -0.87 -14.90
N SER A 60 22.70 -1.19 -16.17
CA SER A 60 22.79 -0.20 -17.26
C SER A 60 21.67 0.84 -17.20
N TRP A 61 20.48 0.47 -16.73
CA TRP A 61 19.36 1.41 -16.54
C TRP A 61 19.57 2.32 -15.32
N VAL A 62 20.14 1.77 -14.23
CA VAL A 62 20.53 2.52 -13.03
C VAL A 62 21.67 3.48 -13.35
N GLY A 63 22.74 2.99 -13.97
CA GLY A 63 23.96 3.77 -14.18
C GLY A 63 24.60 4.18 -12.85
N GLU A 64 24.83 5.48 -12.68
CA GLU A 64 25.39 6.10 -11.46
C GLU A 64 24.30 6.79 -10.61
N ASP A 65 23.03 6.56 -10.93
CA ASP A 65 21.89 7.20 -10.28
C ASP A 65 21.48 6.44 -9.01
N VAL A 66 21.80 7.03 -7.86
CA VAL A 66 21.49 6.46 -6.53
C VAL A 66 19.98 6.29 -6.33
N GLU A 67 19.14 7.19 -6.85
CA GLU A 67 17.68 7.08 -6.69
C GLU A 67 17.13 5.88 -7.47
N LYS A 68 17.67 5.65 -8.67
CA LYS A 68 17.33 4.45 -9.45
C LYS A 68 17.86 3.17 -8.82
N ALA A 69 19.06 3.22 -8.26
CA ALA A 69 19.66 2.08 -7.56
C ALA A 69 18.79 1.65 -6.37
N GLN A 70 18.31 2.62 -5.58
CA GLN A 70 17.41 2.36 -4.45
C GLN A 70 16.09 1.74 -4.91
N LYS A 71 15.44 2.31 -5.93
CA LYS A 71 14.18 1.74 -6.47
C LYS A 71 14.36 0.30 -6.97
N ALA A 72 15.47 0.03 -7.66
CA ALA A 72 15.77 -1.32 -8.14
C ALA A 72 16.04 -2.28 -6.97
N LEU A 73 16.71 -1.81 -5.92
CA LEU A 73 17.01 -2.58 -4.72
C LEU A 73 15.73 -2.92 -3.94
N ASP A 74 14.82 -1.96 -3.79
CA ASP A 74 13.54 -2.17 -3.11
C ASP A 74 12.71 -3.25 -3.82
N ILE A 75 12.57 -3.15 -5.15
CA ILE A 75 11.85 -4.14 -5.95
C ILE A 75 12.51 -5.53 -5.87
N GLU A 76 13.83 -5.60 -5.97
CA GLU A 76 14.55 -6.88 -5.89
C GLU A 76 14.47 -7.50 -4.49
N ASN A 77 14.35 -6.70 -3.42
CA ASN A 77 14.14 -7.19 -2.07
C ASN A 77 12.69 -7.65 -1.81
N GLU A 78 11.72 -7.09 -2.53
CA GLU A 78 10.32 -7.53 -2.51
C GLU A 78 10.11 -8.86 -3.26
N GLU A 79 11.04 -9.23 -4.15
CA GLU A 79 11.01 -10.50 -4.86
C GLU A 79 11.19 -11.69 -3.91
N SER A 80 10.50 -12.79 -4.22
CA SER A 80 10.56 -14.02 -3.42
C SER A 80 11.95 -14.66 -3.38
N LYS A 81 12.80 -14.35 -4.37
CA LYS A 81 14.17 -14.85 -4.49
C LYS A 81 15.09 -13.73 -5.00
N PRO A 82 15.56 -12.84 -4.09
CA PRO A 82 16.45 -11.76 -4.46
C PRO A 82 17.77 -12.30 -5.05
N ARG A 83 18.16 -11.75 -6.18
CA ARG A 83 19.42 -12.03 -6.86
C ARG A 83 20.54 -11.36 -6.09
N LYS A 84 21.23 -12.13 -5.26
CA LYS A 84 22.32 -11.62 -4.41
C LYS A 84 23.34 -10.77 -5.16
N GLY A 85 23.73 -11.16 -6.38
CA GLY A 85 24.68 -10.38 -7.19
C GLY A 85 24.15 -9.01 -7.62
N LEU A 86 22.83 -8.90 -7.87
CA LEU A 86 22.20 -7.62 -8.18
C LEU A 86 22.08 -6.75 -6.93
N VAL A 87 21.61 -7.33 -5.82
CA VAL A 87 21.51 -6.65 -4.52
C VAL A 87 22.87 -6.05 -4.13
N THR A 88 23.95 -6.84 -4.16
CA THR A 88 25.30 -6.37 -3.84
C THR A 88 25.72 -5.21 -4.75
N ALA A 89 25.54 -5.33 -6.07
CA ALA A 89 25.94 -4.29 -7.00
C ALA A 89 25.15 -2.98 -6.80
N LEU A 90 23.84 -3.06 -6.54
CA LEU A 90 23.01 -1.90 -6.27
C LEU A 90 23.38 -1.21 -4.95
N THR A 91 23.67 -2.00 -3.90
CA THR A 91 24.14 -1.47 -2.62
C THR A 91 25.47 -0.71 -2.78
N SER A 92 26.43 -1.25 -3.55
CA SER A 92 27.70 -0.55 -3.82
C SER A 92 27.51 0.82 -4.49
N ILE A 93 26.55 0.95 -5.42
CA ILE A 93 26.23 2.23 -6.07
C ILE A 93 25.66 3.24 -5.06
N ILE A 94 24.83 2.77 -4.11
CA ILE A 94 24.20 3.63 -3.09
C ILE A 94 25.22 4.08 -2.03
N GLU A 95 26.10 3.18 -1.62
CA GLU A 95 27.12 3.45 -0.60
C GLU A 95 28.33 4.22 -1.16
N GLY A 96 28.55 4.18 -2.49
CA GLY A 96 29.58 4.93 -3.19
C GLY A 96 31.00 4.37 -3.01
N ASP A 97 31.12 3.04 -2.93
CA ASP A 97 32.40 2.31 -2.77
C ASP A 97 33.21 2.21 -4.07
#